data_AF-A0A0F9LVM7-F1
#
_entry.id   AF-A0A0F9LVM7-F1
#
_cell.length_a   1.000
_cell.length_b   1.000
_cell.length_c   1.000
_cell.angle_alpha   90.00
_cell.angle_beta   90.00
_cell.angle_gamma   90.00
#
_symmetry.space_group_name_H-M   'P 1'
#
loop_
_entity.id
_entity.type
_entity.pdbx_description
1 polymer ?
#
loop_
_entity_poly.entity_id
_entity_poly.type
_entity_poly.pdbx_seq_one_letter_code
_entity_poly.pdbx_strand_id
1 'polypeptide(L)'
;SYDPVQETTRLGAQSVRVSMSGVETSVLTRIQQKNYIGQTATIRHAHIASDGTITDDPVIVFQGMMNAPFEVRESFERDGGTSQISTRIVSPIINRTNGVRSNVPSHQKFYSADTIMRHLANISDVPVMWGNATPVLFHGGTGVGTNAGDEAF
;
A
#
# COMPACT_ATOMS: atom_id res chain seq x y z
N SER A 1 10.27 -27.12 -7.52
CA SER A 1 10.98 -26.78 -6.29
C SER A 1 10.59 -25.37 -5.83
N TYR A 2 10.40 -25.14 -4.53
CA TYR A 2 10.10 -23.81 -3.99
C TYR A 2 11.08 -23.49 -2.86
N ASP A 3 11.43 -22.20 -2.72
CA ASP A 3 12.33 -21.76 -1.66
C ASP A 3 11.62 -21.85 -0.29
N PRO A 4 12.33 -22.26 0.79
CA PRO A 4 11.72 -22.37 2.11
C PRO A 4 11.17 -21.02 2.55
N VAL A 5 9.94 -21.02 3.07
CA VAL A 5 9.28 -19.81 3.57
C VAL A 5 10.01 -19.37 4.84
N GLN A 6 10.71 -18.24 4.77
CA GLN A 6 11.32 -17.62 5.94
C GLN A 6 10.30 -16.72 6.63
N GLU A 7 9.78 -17.18 7.76
CA GLU A 7 8.91 -16.37 8.60
C GLU A 7 9.74 -15.33 9.35
N THR A 8 9.41 -14.05 9.16
CA THR A 8 10.04 -12.95 9.89
C THR A 8 9.01 -12.21 10.74
N THR A 9 9.40 -11.85 11.95
CA THR A 9 8.59 -11.06 12.90
C THR A 9 8.48 -9.58 12.51
N ARG A 10 9.24 -9.13 11.51
CA ARG A 10 9.14 -7.74 11.02
C ARG A 10 7.96 -7.62 10.04
N LEU A 11 7.16 -6.56 10.19
CA LEU A 11 6.16 -6.16 9.21
C LEU A 11 6.85 -5.80 7.89
N GLY A 12 6.96 -6.77 7.01
CA GLY A 12 7.56 -6.65 5.68
C GLY A 12 6.88 -7.62 4.71
N ALA A 13 6.98 -7.32 3.41
CA ALA A 13 6.49 -8.21 2.37
C ALA A 13 7.35 -9.48 2.38
N GLN A 14 6.74 -10.64 2.65
CA GLN A 14 7.39 -11.93 2.48
C GLN A 14 7.18 -12.37 1.04
N SER A 15 8.18 -13.02 0.44
CA SER A 15 8.05 -13.52 -0.91
C SER A 15 8.61 -14.93 -1.04
N VAL A 16 7.90 -15.78 -1.75
CA VAL A 16 8.30 -17.16 -2.03
C VAL A 16 8.55 -17.29 -3.53
N ARG A 17 9.74 -17.78 -3.90
CA ARG A 17 10.03 -18.14 -5.29
C ARG A 17 9.60 -19.58 -5.51
N VAL A 18 8.79 -19.79 -6.54
CA VAL A 18 8.39 -21.11 -7.02
C VAL A 18 9.04 -21.33 -8.37
N SER A 19 9.71 -22.47 -8.53
CA SER A 19 10.35 -22.88 -9.78
C SER A 19 9.86 -24.26 -10.19
N MET A 20 9.53 -24.42 -11.48
CA MET A 20 9.09 -25.67 -12.07
C MET A 20 10.02 -25.97 -13.24
N SER A 21 10.52 -27.20 -13.33
CA SER A 21 11.43 -27.68 -14.36
C SER A 21 10.81 -28.86 -15.09
N GLY A 22 11.10 -29.00 -16.38
CA GLY A 22 10.55 -30.09 -17.20
C GLY A 22 9.11 -29.85 -17.64
N VAL A 23 8.74 -28.57 -17.80
CA VAL A 23 7.38 -28.20 -18.19
C VAL A 23 7.21 -28.34 -19.70
N GLU A 24 6.11 -28.94 -20.13
CA GLU A 24 5.72 -29.02 -21.54
C GLU A 24 5.44 -27.61 -22.11
N THR A 25 5.90 -27.35 -23.34
CA THR A 25 5.75 -26.04 -24.00
C THR A 25 4.29 -25.59 -24.15
N SER A 26 3.33 -26.52 -24.23
CA SER A 26 1.91 -26.19 -24.32
C SER A 26 1.36 -25.50 -23.05
N VAL A 27 1.92 -25.81 -21.89
CA VAL A 27 1.59 -25.16 -20.61
C VAL A 27 2.18 -23.75 -20.58
N LEU A 28 3.39 -23.58 -21.13
CA LEU A 28 4.08 -22.30 -21.23
C LEU A 28 3.25 -21.29 -22.05
N THR A 29 2.70 -21.71 -23.18
CA THR A 29 1.86 -20.86 -24.03
C THR A 29 0.61 -20.39 -23.29
N ARG A 30 -0.03 -21.26 -22.49
CA ARG A 30 -1.20 -20.89 -21.67
C ARG A 30 -0.84 -19.92 -20.54
N ILE A 31 0.37 -20.04 -19.98
CA ILE A 31 0.85 -19.13 -18.94
C ILE A 31 1.11 -17.73 -19.51
N GLN A 32 1.63 -17.63 -20.74
CA GLN A 32 1.89 -16.34 -21.39
C GLN A 32 0.62 -15.64 -21.89
N GLN A 33 -0.41 -16.40 -22.29
CA GLN A 33 -1.65 -15.85 -22.84
C GLN A 33 -2.58 -15.22 -21.79
N LYS A 34 -2.39 -15.52 -20.51
CA LYS A 34 -3.26 -15.02 -19.43
C LYS A 34 -2.56 -13.96 -18.59
N ASN A 35 -3.32 -12.95 -18.18
CA ASN A 35 -2.83 -11.95 -17.24
C ASN A 35 -2.91 -12.50 -15.80
N TYR A 36 -1.75 -12.86 -15.27
CA TYR A 36 -1.57 -13.39 -13.93
C TYR A 36 -1.21 -12.31 -12.89
N ILE A 37 -0.98 -11.08 -13.32
CA ILE A 37 -0.62 -9.97 -12.44
C ILE A 37 -1.82 -9.63 -11.55
N GLY A 38 -1.60 -9.60 -10.23
CA GLY A 38 -2.64 -9.28 -9.25
C GLY A 38 -3.56 -10.45 -8.89
N GLN A 39 -3.28 -11.66 -9.39
CA GLN A 39 -4.03 -12.85 -8.97
C GLN A 39 -3.54 -13.38 -7.63
N THR A 40 -4.46 -13.96 -6.85
CA THR A 40 -4.12 -14.61 -5.58
C THR A 40 -3.64 -16.04 -5.83
N ALA A 41 -2.54 -16.41 -5.21
CA ALA A 41 -1.98 -17.75 -5.25
C ALA A 41 -1.82 -18.30 -3.82
N THR A 42 -2.17 -19.58 -3.64
CA THR A 42 -2.07 -20.30 -2.37
C THR A 42 -1.22 -21.55 -2.55
N ILE A 43 -0.12 -21.64 -1.82
CA ILE A 43 0.72 -22.83 -1.70
C ILE A 43 0.16 -23.68 -0.57
N ARG A 44 -0.15 -24.95 -0.88
CA ARG A 44 -0.62 -25.92 0.09
C ARG A 44 0.30 -27.14 0.13
N HIS A 45 0.47 -27.73 1.30
CA HIS A 45 1.15 -28.99 1.49
C HIS A 45 0.10 -30.09 1.64
N ALA A 46 0.06 -31.02 0.69
CA ALA A 46 -0.83 -32.16 0.70
C ALA A 46 -0.07 -33.43 1.10
N HIS A 47 -0.70 -34.28 1.88
CA HIS A 47 -0.20 -35.62 2.17
C HIS A 47 -0.73 -36.58 1.09
N ILE A 48 0.19 -37.16 0.30
CA ILE A 48 -0.14 -38.03 -0.82
C ILE A 48 0.22 -39.47 -0.44
N ALA A 49 -0.77 -40.37 -0.46
CA ALA A 49 -0.57 -41.79 -0.25
C ALA A 49 0.12 -42.45 -1.46
N SER A 50 0.59 -43.69 -1.29
CA SER A 50 1.33 -44.43 -2.34
C SER A 50 0.50 -44.73 -3.59
N ASP A 51 -0.82 -44.61 -3.50
CA ASP A 51 -1.76 -44.74 -4.63
C ASP A 51 -2.04 -43.40 -5.34
N GLY A 52 -1.40 -42.31 -4.91
CA GLY A 52 -1.59 -40.97 -5.45
C GLY A 52 -2.83 -40.25 -4.94
N THR A 53 -3.56 -40.83 -3.97
CA THR A 53 -4.70 -40.15 -3.34
C THR A 53 -4.23 -39.15 -2.28
N ILE A 54 -4.98 -38.07 -2.10
CA ILE A 54 -4.74 -37.10 -1.04
C ILE A 54 -5.48 -37.60 0.19
N THR A 55 -4.73 -38.01 1.22
CA THR A 55 -5.28 -38.68 2.41
C THR A 55 -5.90 -37.69 3.40
N ASP A 56 -5.34 -36.48 3.48
CA ASP A 56 -5.68 -35.48 4.49
C ASP A 56 -5.92 -34.09 3.87
N ASP A 57 -6.61 -33.22 4.62
CA ASP A 57 -6.83 -31.84 4.22
C ASP A 57 -5.50 -31.07 4.08
N PRO A 58 -5.23 -30.47 2.90
CA PRO A 58 -3.93 -29.87 2.63
C PRO A 58 -3.75 -28.56 3.39
N VAL A 59 -2.65 -28.47 4.14
CA VAL A 59 -2.32 -27.32 5.00
C VAL A 59 -1.81 -26.16 4.15
N ILE A 60 -2.33 -24.95 4.37
CA ILE A 60 -1.87 -23.74 3.69
C ILE A 60 -0.52 -23.33 4.26
N VAL A 61 0.52 -23.31 3.41
CA VAL A 61 1.88 -22.92 3.77
C VAL A 61 2.12 -21.44 3.48
N PHE A 62 1.57 -20.94 2.37
CA PHE A 62 1.75 -19.55 1.97
C PHE A 62 0.57 -19.08 1.11
N GLN A 63 0.12 -17.85 1.34
CA GLN A 63 -0.89 -17.21 0.52
C GLN A 63 -0.45 -15.79 0.19
N GLY A 64 -0.51 -15.42 -1.09
CA GLY A 64 -0.09 -14.10 -1.53
C GLY A 64 -0.59 -13.74 -2.92
N MET A 65 -0.15 -12.59 -3.42
CA MET A 65 -0.42 -12.10 -4.76
C MET A 65 0.75 -12.43 -5.68
N MET A 66 0.42 -12.85 -6.89
CA MET A 66 1.37 -13.03 -7.98
C MET A 66 1.51 -11.71 -8.72
N ASN A 67 2.49 -10.90 -8.30
CA ASN A 67 2.79 -9.61 -8.92
C ASN A 67 4.12 -9.61 -9.69
N ALA A 68 4.91 -10.67 -9.58
CA ALA A 68 6.15 -10.81 -10.32
C ALA A 68 5.90 -11.44 -11.70
N PRO A 69 6.67 -11.04 -12.73
CA PRO A 69 6.62 -11.70 -14.02
C PRO A 69 7.13 -13.14 -13.93
N PHE A 70 6.68 -13.98 -14.86
CA PHE A 70 7.24 -15.31 -15.04
C PHE A 70 8.59 -15.21 -15.76
N GLU A 71 9.63 -15.78 -15.16
CA GLU A 71 10.93 -15.98 -15.79
C GLU A 71 10.93 -17.36 -16.46
N VAL A 72 11.09 -17.38 -17.78
CA VAL A 72 11.13 -18.61 -18.57
C VAL A 72 12.56 -18.83 -19.07
N ARG A 73 13.09 -20.04 -18.89
CA ARG A 73 14.35 -20.49 -19.46
C ARG A 73 14.12 -21.77 -20.22
N GLU A 74 14.40 -21.74 -21.51
CA GLU A 74 14.26 -22.91 -22.39
C GLU A 74 15.65 -23.46 -22.71
N SER A 75 15.83 -24.77 -22.50
CA SER A 75 16.98 -25.51 -23.03
C SER A 75 16.52 -26.27 -24.27
N PHE A 76 17.11 -25.96 -25.42
CA PHE A 76 16.81 -26.65 -26.66
C PHE A 76 17.78 -27.82 -26.84
N GLU A 77 17.33 -29.02 -26.48
CA GLU A 77 18.01 -30.27 -26.82
C GLU A 77 17.32 -30.98 -27.98
N ARG A 78 18.11 -31.67 -28.80
CA ARG A 78 17.68 -32.29 -30.08
C ARG A 78 16.57 -33.34 -29.90
N ASP A 79 16.47 -33.93 -28.72
CA ASP A 79 15.52 -35.01 -28.38
C ASP A 79 14.36 -34.56 -27.46
N GLY A 80 14.20 -33.26 -27.21
CA GLY A 80 13.08 -32.73 -26.42
C GLY A 80 13.55 -31.70 -25.40
N GLY A 81 13.43 -30.42 -25.74
CA GLY A 81 13.86 -29.33 -24.87
C GLY A 81 13.06 -29.23 -23.57
N THR A 82 13.75 -29.14 -22.44
CA THR A 82 13.14 -28.89 -21.14
C THR A 82 13.01 -27.39 -20.89
N SER A 83 11.83 -26.94 -20.45
CA SER A 83 11.61 -25.55 -20.02
C SER A 83 11.56 -25.45 -18.49
N GLN A 84 12.18 -24.39 -17.96
CA GLN A 84 12.13 -24.00 -16.56
C GLN A 84 11.36 -22.69 -16.44
N ILE A 85 10.34 -22.68 -15.58
CA ILE A 85 9.51 -21.52 -15.28
C ILE A 85 9.73 -21.14 -13.81
N SER A 86 9.98 -19.87 -13.52
CA SER A 86 10.00 -19.37 -12.15
C SER A 86 9.14 -18.14 -11.98
N THR A 87 8.49 -18.04 -10.82
CA THR A 87 7.69 -16.86 -10.43
C THR A 87 7.83 -16.60 -8.94
N ARG A 88 7.43 -15.41 -8.52
CA ARG A 88 7.46 -14.99 -7.13
C ARG A 88 6.08 -14.56 -6.67
N ILE A 89 5.63 -15.19 -5.59
CA ILE A 89 4.39 -14.85 -4.90
C ILE A 89 4.77 -13.99 -3.70
N VAL A 90 4.08 -12.86 -3.53
CA VAL A 90 4.39 -11.86 -2.49
C VAL A 90 3.19 -11.76 -1.55
N SER A 91 3.43 -11.74 -0.24
CA SER A 91 2.38 -11.56 0.75
C SER A 91 1.72 -10.18 0.59
N PRO A 92 0.41 -10.05 0.86
CA PRO A 92 -0.25 -8.75 0.81
C PRO A 92 0.37 -7.82 1.85
N ILE A 93 0.92 -6.70 1.38
CA ILE A 93 1.48 -5.66 2.24
C ILE A 93 0.34 -4.83 2.83
N ILE A 94 0.21 -4.81 4.16
CA ILE A 94 -0.70 -3.91 4.89
C ILE A 94 -0.02 -2.56 5.17
N ASN A 95 1.01 -2.17 4.39
CA ASN A 95 1.64 -0.86 4.49
C ASN A 95 0.84 0.19 3.70
N ARG A 96 -0.45 0.28 4.00
CA ARG A 96 -1.27 1.40 3.55
C ARG A 96 -1.13 2.47 4.63
N THR A 97 -0.39 3.53 4.35
CA THR A 97 -0.37 4.70 5.23
C THR A 97 -1.76 5.34 5.15
N ASN A 98 -2.68 4.88 5.99
CA ASN A 98 -4.01 5.45 6.13
C ASN A 98 -3.86 6.72 6.96
N GLY A 99 -3.51 7.83 6.31
CA GLY A 99 -3.42 9.13 6.95
C GLY A 99 -4.01 10.19 6.03
N VAL A 100 -5.05 10.87 6.48
CA VAL A 100 -5.47 12.13 5.90
C VAL A 100 -4.55 13.19 6.49
N ARG A 101 -3.71 13.82 5.65
CA ARG A 101 -2.97 15.01 6.07
C ARG A 101 -3.92 16.20 6.08
N SER A 102 -3.68 17.18 6.96
CA SER A 102 -4.42 18.45 7.00
C SER A 102 -4.05 19.37 5.83
N ASN A 103 -4.10 18.85 4.60
CA ASN A 103 -3.88 19.60 3.37
C ASN A 103 -5.04 19.38 2.39
N VAL A 104 -5.26 20.35 1.50
CA VAL A 104 -6.37 20.32 0.54
C VAL A 104 -6.37 19.04 -0.32
N PRO A 105 -5.24 18.59 -0.91
CA PRO A 105 -5.26 17.40 -1.76
C PRO A 105 -5.57 16.11 -1.02
N SER A 106 -5.12 15.96 0.24
CA SER A 106 -5.39 14.76 1.02
C SER A 106 -6.84 14.67 1.48
N HIS A 107 -7.49 15.81 1.74
CA HIS A 107 -8.90 15.86 2.13
C HIS A 107 -9.83 15.60 0.93
N GLN A 108 -9.55 16.24 -0.20
CA GLN A 108 -10.32 16.08 -1.44
C GLN A 108 -10.26 14.69 -2.03
N LYS A 109 -9.26 13.88 -1.67
CA LYS A 109 -9.18 12.46 -2.02
C LYS A 109 -10.34 11.63 -1.44
N PHE A 110 -10.85 12.00 -0.26
CA PHE A 110 -11.97 11.31 0.40
C PHE A 110 -13.29 12.06 0.24
N TYR A 111 -13.24 13.39 0.27
CA TYR A 111 -14.38 14.28 0.12
C TYR A 111 -14.12 15.30 -0.97
N SER A 112 -14.38 14.91 -2.23
CA SER A 112 -14.04 15.69 -3.42
C SER A 112 -14.69 17.08 -3.48
N ALA A 113 -15.86 17.24 -2.88
CA ALA A 113 -16.60 18.50 -2.85
C ALA A 113 -16.27 19.41 -1.64
N ASP A 114 -15.50 18.93 -0.66
CA ASP A 114 -15.24 19.68 0.57
C ASP A 114 -14.04 20.64 0.40
N THR A 115 -14.25 21.89 0.80
CA THR A 115 -13.28 22.99 0.74
C THR A 115 -12.77 23.45 2.10
N ILE A 116 -13.14 22.79 3.21
CA ILE A 116 -12.81 23.22 4.57
C ILE A 116 -11.30 23.44 4.77
N MET A 117 -10.46 22.54 4.23
CA MET A 117 -9.00 22.64 4.32
C MET A 117 -8.41 23.82 3.53
N ARG A 118 -9.16 24.41 2.59
CA ARG A 118 -8.76 25.62 1.87
C ARG A 118 -8.98 26.87 2.72
N HIS A 119 -10.00 26.84 3.56
CA HIS A 119 -10.38 27.97 4.41
C HIS A 119 -9.71 27.92 5.79
N LEU A 120 -9.13 26.79 6.19
CA LEU A 120 -8.45 26.64 7.47
C LEU A 120 -7.31 27.64 7.68
N ALA A 121 -6.56 28.00 6.63
CA ALA A 121 -5.50 29.01 6.70
C ALA A 121 -6.03 30.42 6.98
N ASN A 122 -7.28 30.70 6.60
CA ASN A 122 -7.92 31.99 6.89
C ASN A 122 -8.59 32.00 8.27
N ILE A 123 -8.90 30.82 8.83
CA ILE A 123 -9.55 30.68 10.14
C ILE A 123 -8.52 30.67 11.29
N SER A 124 -7.26 30.26 11.04
CA SER A 124 -6.23 30.24 12.08
C SER A 124 -5.96 31.60 12.72
N ASP A 125 -6.16 32.67 11.96
CA ASP A 125 -5.93 34.05 12.40
C ASP A 125 -7.20 34.69 12.98
N VAL A 126 -8.33 33.98 12.97
CA VAL A 126 -9.59 34.46 13.55
C VAL A 126 -9.66 33.99 15.01
N PRO A 127 -9.70 34.91 15.98
CA PRO A 127 -9.88 34.52 17.37
C PRO A 127 -11.26 33.87 17.54
N VAL A 128 -11.28 32.59 17.89
CA VAL A 128 -12.50 31.87 18.21
C VAL A 128 -12.90 32.24 19.64
N MET A 129 -13.93 33.07 19.77
CA MET A 129 -14.41 33.53 21.08
C MET A 129 -15.24 32.43 21.75
N TRP A 130 -14.66 31.78 22.76
CA TRP A 130 -15.37 30.83 23.61
C TRP A 130 -15.96 31.56 24.81
N GLY A 131 -17.24 31.94 24.70
CA GLY A 131 -17.95 32.68 25.75
C GLY A 131 -17.54 34.15 25.81
N ASN A 132 -18.49 35.03 25.49
CA ASN A 132 -18.43 36.50 25.52
C ASN A 132 -17.16 37.15 26.10
N ALA A 133 -16.18 37.37 25.24
CA ALA A 133 -15.23 38.47 25.41
C ALA A 133 -15.19 39.22 24.08
N THR A 134 -15.22 40.54 24.11
CA THR A 134 -14.93 41.38 22.93
C THR A 134 -13.42 41.47 22.76
N PRO A 135 -12.86 41.33 21.54
CA PRO A 135 -11.42 41.34 21.34
C PRO A 135 -10.87 42.76 21.58
N VAL A 136 -10.01 42.91 22.60
CA VAL A 136 -9.16 44.10 22.72
C VAL A 136 -7.99 43.89 21.77
N LEU A 137 -8.00 44.62 20.64
CA LEU A 137 -6.86 44.68 19.73
C LEU A 137 -5.72 45.42 20.44
N PHE A 138 -4.76 44.68 20.98
CA PHE A 138 -3.51 45.27 21.48
C PHE A 138 -2.66 45.72 20.28
N HIS A 139 -2.89 46.94 19.81
CA HIS A 139 -1.96 47.63 18.92
C HIS A 139 -0.80 48.16 19.77
N GLY A 140 0.31 47.43 19.79
CA GLY A 140 1.55 47.92 20.36
C GLY A 140 2.20 48.95 19.44
N GLY A 141 2.38 50.18 19.90
CA GLY A 141 3.29 51.12 19.24
C GLY A 141 3.03 52.61 19.44
N THR A 142 3.91 53.24 20.21
CA THR A 142 4.39 54.64 20.13
C THR A 142 3.45 55.78 20.52
N GLY A 143 3.85 56.47 21.59
CA GLY A 143 3.19 57.68 22.08
C GLY A 143 3.38 58.89 21.19
N VAL A 144 2.38 59.77 21.23
CA VAL A 144 2.47 61.18 20.85
C VAL A 144 1.68 61.96 21.91
N GLY A 145 2.38 62.83 22.63
CA GLY A 145 1.78 63.69 23.65
C GLY A 145 0.88 64.75 23.03
N THR A 146 -0.23 65.03 23.71
CA THR A 146 -1.06 66.22 23.45
C THR A 146 -1.11 67.04 24.73
N ASN A 147 -0.27 68.08 24.78
CA ASN A 147 -0.50 69.25 25.61
C ASN A 147 -1.29 70.26 24.78
N ALA A 148 -2.46 70.65 25.27
CA ALA A 148 -3.16 71.94 25.10
C ALA A 148 -4.59 71.70 25.64
N GLY A 149 -5.08 72.34 26.70
CA GLY A 149 -4.91 73.74 27.04
C GLY A 149 -6.24 74.43 26.75
N ASP A 150 -7.04 74.55 27.80
CA ASP A 150 -8.00 75.63 28.10
C ASP A 150 -9.29 75.81 27.24
N GLU A 151 -10.29 76.33 27.96
CA GLU A 151 -11.59 76.90 27.53
C GLU A 151 -12.82 75.98 27.52
N ALA A 152 -13.52 75.98 28.67
CA ALA A 152 -14.97 75.88 28.73
C ALA A 152 -15.52 76.94 29.71
N PHE A 153 -16.32 77.86 29.14
CA PHE A 153 -17.29 78.68 29.87
C PHE A 153 -18.39 77.81 30.50
#